data_AF-A0A2D3V3M1-F1
#
_entry.id   AF-A0A2D3V3M1-F1
#
_cell.length_a   1.000
_cell.length_b   1.000
_cell.length_c   1.000
_cell.angle_alpha   90.00
_cell.angle_beta   90.00
_cell.angle_gamma   90.00
#
_symmetry.space_group_name_H-M   'P 1'
#
loop_
_entity.id
_entity.type
_entity.pdbx_description
1 polymer ?
#
loop_
_entity_poly.entity_id
_entity_poly.type
_entity_poly.pdbx_seq_one_letter_code
_entity_poly.pdbx_strand_id
1 'polypeptide(L)'
;MSSDSQQAAQNVIRHLYYLNPEPIRYRNALHDIEMWIIAHEYEVASLITTSEVTIADQLESLTPLKGISHFTDVLRAIYKAPELGGELRKIAVQACKDEIEHLISQHKFRKMLMEVPEMAVDLLNEMAKPQQERGRLMRVQRSIS
;
A
#
# COMPACT_ATOMS: atom_id res chain seq x y z
N MET A 1 -16.70 -14.33 -3.11
CA MET A 1 -15.27 -14.34 -3.49
C MET A 1 -15.17 -13.73 -4.87
N SER A 2 -14.23 -12.81 -5.11
CA SER A 2 -14.00 -12.22 -6.44
C SER A 2 -13.25 -13.22 -7.34
N SER A 3 -13.28 -12.99 -8.66
CA SER A 3 -12.45 -13.77 -9.61
C SER A 3 -10.97 -13.69 -9.24
N ASP A 4 -10.51 -12.53 -8.77
CA ASP A 4 -9.12 -12.28 -8.39
C ASP A 4 -8.72 -13.10 -7.16
N SER A 5 -9.57 -13.16 -6.12
CA SER A 5 -9.30 -14.01 -4.94
C SER A 5 -9.21 -15.50 -5.30
N GLN A 6 -10.06 -15.97 -6.24
CA GLN A 6 -10.02 -17.37 -6.68
C GLN A 6 -8.73 -17.68 -7.47
N GLN A 7 -8.30 -16.76 -8.34
CA GLN A 7 -7.04 -16.91 -9.06
C GLN A 7 -5.85 -16.84 -8.11
N ALA A 8 -5.83 -15.91 -7.16
CA ALA A 8 -4.79 -15.80 -6.14
C ALA A 8 -4.64 -17.11 -5.35
N ALA A 9 -5.76 -17.69 -4.88
CA ALA A 9 -5.76 -18.98 -4.20
C ALA A 9 -5.19 -20.11 -5.07
N GLN A 10 -5.61 -20.18 -6.34
CA GLN A 10 -5.06 -21.16 -7.28
C GLN A 10 -3.55 -21.01 -7.46
N ASN A 11 -3.04 -19.79 -7.51
CA ASN A 11 -1.61 -19.54 -7.68
C ASN A 11 -0.80 -19.90 -6.44
N VAL A 12 -1.32 -19.65 -5.25
CA VAL A 12 -0.73 -20.13 -3.99
C VAL A 12 -0.67 -21.66 -3.97
N ILE A 13 -1.77 -22.34 -4.32
CA ILE A 13 -1.80 -23.80 -4.41
C ILE A 13 -0.76 -24.30 -5.42
N ARG A 14 -0.71 -23.72 -6.62
CA ARG A 14 0.28 -24.12 -7.64
C ARG A 14 1.71 -23.93 -7.14
N HIS A 15 1.97 -22.89 -6.35
CA HIS A 15 3.29 -22.65 -5.76
C HIS A 15 3.67 -23.74 -4.76
N LEU A 16 2.75 -24.10 -3.87
CA LEU A 16 2.95 -25.15 -2.86
C LEU A 16 3.24 -26.52 -3.50
N TYR A 17 2.65 -26.81 -4.65
CA TYR A 17 2.86 -28.05 -5.39
C TYR A 17 3.98 -27.98 -6.45
N TYR A 18 4.78 -26.91 -6.48
CA TYR A 18 5.85 -26.71 -7.48
C TYR A 18 5.36 -26.77 -8.93
N LEU A 19 4.10 -26.38 -9.16
CA LEU A 19 3.46 -26.36 -10.48
C LEU A 19 3.67 -25.03 -11.22
N ASN A 20 4.49 -24.13 -10.68
CA ASN A 20 4.83 -22.84 -11.28
C ASN A 20 6.21 -22.94 -11.96
N PRO A 21 6.27 -22.88 -13.31
CA PRO A 21 7.53 -22.97 -14.04
C PRO A 21 8.36 -21.68 -13.98
N GLU A 22 7.77 -20.56 -13.57
CA GLU A 22 8.44 -19.25 -13.47
C GLU A 22 8.00 -18.49 -12.21
N PRO A 23 8.83 -17.56 -11.69
CA PRO A 23 8.43 -16.64 -10.62
C PRO A 23 7.22 -15.86 -11.09
N ILE A 24 6.14 -16.04 -10.34
CA ILE A 24 4.86 -15.43 -10.66
C ILE A 24 4.97 -13.91 -10.56
N ARG A 25 4.92 -13.21 -11.69
CA ARG A 25 4.86 -11.74 -11.74
C ARG A 25 3.49 -11.33 -12.28
N TYR A 26 2.53 -11.10 -11.40
CA TYR A 26 1.29 -10.46 -11.83
C TYR A 26 1.50 -8.95 -11.91
N ARG A 27 0.80 -8.31 -12.86
CA ARG A 27 0.78 -6.85 -13.02
C ARG A 27 -0.52 -6.28 -12.47
N ASN A 28 -0.96 -6.77 -11.32
CA ASN A 28 -2.18 -6.29 -10.68
C ASN A 28 -2.02 -6.34 -9.16
N ALA A 29 -1.81 -5.17 -8.56
CA ALA A 29 -1.55 -5.02 -7.14
C ALA A 29 -2.68 -5.58 -6.28
N LEU A 30 -3.94 -5.54 -6.74
CA LEU A 30 -5.05 -6.16 -6.03
C LEU A 30 -4.91 -7.68 -5.97
N HIS A 31 -4.50 -8.30 -7.08
CA HIS A 31 -4.25 -9.73 -7.13
C HIS A 31 -3.04 -10.12 -6.26
N ASP A 32 -1.97 -9.32 -6.28
CA ASP A 32 -0.78 -9.56 -5.45
C ASP A 32 -1.07 -9.39 -3.95
N ILE A 33 -1.97 -8.46 -3.58
CA ILE A 33 -2.48 -8.31 -2.21
C ILE A 33 -3.31 -9.54 -1.80
N GLU A 34 -4.21 -10.02 -2.65
CA GLU A 34 -4.99 -11.23 -2.37
C GLU A 34 -4.06 -12.45 -2.21
N MET A 35 -3.05 -12.56 -3.07
CA MET A 35 -2.01 -13.59 -2.91
C MET A 35 -1.25 -13.44 -1.60
N TRP A 36 -0.91 -12.22 -1.21
CA TRP A 36 -0.24 -11.95 0.06
C TRP A 36 -1.11 -12.42 1.24
N ILE A 37 -2.40 -12.08 1.25
CA ILE A 37 -3.33 -12.42 2.32
C ILE A 37 -3.40 -13.94 2.49
N ILE A 38 -3.57 -14.67 1.38
CA ILE A 38 -3.64 -16.13 1.39
C ILE A 38 -2.27 -16.71 1.78
N ALA A 39 -1.18 -16.23 1.20
CA ALA A 39 0.16 -16.70 1.55
C ALA A 39 0.49 -16.47 3.03
N HIS A 40 0.02 -15.38 3.62
CA HIS A 40 0.16 -15.07 5.04
C HIS A 40 -0.67 -16.04 5.89
N GLU A 41 -1.92 -16.32 5.52
CA GLU A 41 -2.79 -17.29 6.21
C GLU A 41 -2.19 -18.71 6.25
N TYR A 42 -1.51 -19.11 5.17
CA TYR A 42 -0.87 -20.44 5.05
C TYR A 42 0.65 -20.43 5.31
N GLU A 43 1.20 -19.33 5.84
CA GLU A 43 2.61 -19.18 6.21
C GLU A 43 3.61 -19.48 5.06
N VAL A 44 3.25 -19.16 3.82
CA VAL A 44 4.06 -19.38 2.62
C VAL A 44 5.04 -18.22 2.41
N ALA A 45 6.10 -18.19 3.22
CA ALA A 45 7.06 -17.08 3.31
C ALA A 45 7.58 -16.56 1.96
N SER A 46 7.91 -17.44 1.02
CA SER A 46 8.42 -17.02 -0.30
C SER A 46 7.41 -16.19 -1.09
N LEU A 47 6.11 -16.50 -0.98
CA LEU A 47 5.05 -15.77 -1.67
C LEU A 47 4.74 -14.46 -0.97
N ILE A 48 4.80 -14.43 0.37
CA ILE A 48 4.67 -13.19 1.15
C ILE A 48 5.69 -12.17 0.64
N THR A 49 6.99 -12.52 0.66
CA THR A 49 8.06 -11.61 0.21
C THR A 49 7.92 -11.22 -1.26
N THR A 50 7.57 -12.16 -2.14
CA THR A 50 7.41 -11.87 -3.57
C THR A 50 6.25 -10.90 -3.81
N SER A 51 5.12 -11.12 -3.14
CA SER A 51 3.96 -10.23 -3.20
C SER A 51 4.32 -8.83 -2.68
N GLU A 52 5.00 -8.71 -1.54
CA GLU A 52 5.38 -7.40 -0.99
C GLU A 52 6.23 -6.58 -1.94
N VAL A 53 7.28 -7.18 -2.51
CA VAL A 53 8.15 -6.53 -3.49
C VAL A 53 7.33 -6.09 -4.71
N THR A 54 6.46 -6.97 -5.20
CA THR A 54 5.67 -6.68 -6.40
C THR A 54 4.63 -5.58 -6.15
N ILE A 55 3.99 -5.55 -4.97
CA ILE A 55 3.06 -4.50 -4.58
C ILE A 55 3.79 -3.16 -4.43
N ALA A 56 4.96 -3.15 -3.80
CA ALA A 56 5.79 -1.95 -3.64
C ALA A 56 6.18 -1.36 -5.01
N ASP A 57 6.77 -2.18 -5.90
CA ASP A 57 7.15 -1.77 -7.26
C ASP A 57 5.95 -1.20 -8.03
N GLN A 58 4.78 -1.84 -7.87
CA GLN A 58 3.57 -1.38 -8.54
C GLN A 58 3.06 -0.06 -7.97
N LEU A 59 3.03 0.12 -6.64
CA LEU A 59 2.62 1.38 -6.00
C LEU A 59 3.49 2.56 -6.44
N GLU A 60 4.81 2.36 -6.56
CA GLU A 60 5.72 3.39 -7.04
C GLU A 60 5.46 3.75 -8.52
N SER A 61 5.05 2.77 -9.33
CA SER A 61 4.70 2.99 -10.75
C SER A 61 3.27 3.52 -10.97
N LEU A 62 2.39 3.34 -9.99
CA LEU A 62 0.97 3.67 -10.01
C LEU A 62 0.79 5.15 -9.78
N THR A 63 0.75 5.93 -10.86
CA THR A 63 0.40 7.35 -10.74
C THR A 63 -1.12 7.50 -10.60
N PRO A 64 -1.61 8.29 -9.61
CA PRO A 64 -3.04 8.59 -9.47
C PRO A 64 -3.69 9.14 -10.75
N LEU A 65 -2.90 9.87 -11.54
CA LEU A 65 -3.27 10.46 -12.82
C LEU A 65 -3.64 9.42 -13.90
N LYS A 66 -3.10 8.20 -13.82
CA LYS A 66 -3.37 7.12 -14.80
C LYS A 66 -4.63 6.31 -14.47
N GLY A 67 -5.18 6.43 -13.25
CA GLY A 67 -6.34 5.65 -12.86
C GLY A 67 -6.68 5.76 -11.38
N ILE A 68 -7.29 6.88 -10.96
CA ILE A 68 -7.67 7.13 -9.57
C ILE A 68 -8.53 6.01 -8.97
N SER A 69 -9.37 5.35 -9.79
CA SER A 69 -10.21 4.25 -9.34
C SER A 69 -9.37 3.10 -8.80
N HIS A 70 -8.51 2.55 -9.64
CA HIS A 70 -7.66 1.42 -9.29
C HIS A 70 -6.71 1.78 -8.15
N PHE A 71 -6.13 2.99 -8.18
CA PHE A 71 -5.28 3.49 -7.10
C PHE A 71 -6.00 3.48 -5.74
N THR A 72 -7.21 4.05 -5.65
CA THR A 72 -7.99 4.04 -4.40
C THR A 72 -8.41 2.65 -3.94
N ASP A 73 -8.59 1.71 -4.87
CA ASP A 73 -8.97 0.33 -4.55
C ASP A 73 -7.76 -0.42 -3.96
N VAL A 74 -6.55 -0.21 -4.51
CA VAL A 74 -5.29 -0.76 -3.98
C VAL A 74 -4.99 -0.22 -2.58
N LEU A 75 -5.11 1.09 -2.38
CA LEU A 75 -4.91 1.72 -1.06
C LEU A 75 -5.85 1.12 -0.01
N ARG A 76 -7.13 0.98 -0.37
CA ARG A 76 -8.12 0.38 0.52
C ARG A 76 -7.75 -1.06 0.86
N ALA A 77 -7.26 -1.84 -0.10
CA ALA A 77 -6.86 -3.22 0.14
C ALA A 77 -5.66 -3.31 1.11
N ILE A 78 -4.65 -2.43 0.95
CA ILE A 78 -3.49 -2.35 1.86
C ILE A 78 -3.93 -2.06 3.30
N TYR A 79 -4.82 -1.08 3.49
CA TYR A 79 -5.25 -0.69 4.84
C TYR A 79 -6.23 -1.68 5.48
N LYS A 80 -6.94 -2.49 4.69
CA LYS A 80 -7.82 -3.55 5.19
C LYS A 80 -7.09 -4.81 5.62
N ALA A 81 -5.84 -4.99 5.21
CA ALA A 81 -4.99 -6.09 5.63
C ALA A 81 -4.02 -5.57 6.71
N PRO A 82 -4.36 -5.67 8.01
CA PRO A 82 -3.53 -5.12 9.10
C PRO A 82 -2.16 -5.79 9.20
N GLU A 83 -2.03 -7.02 8.73
CA GLU A 83 -0.78 -7.78 8.71
C GLU A 83 0.13 -7.37 7.54
N LEU A 84 -0.43 -6.76 6.49
CA LEU A 84 0.29 -6.15 5.38
C LEU A 84 1.08 -4.96 5.94
N GLY A 85 2.35 -5.22 6.23
CA GLY A 85 3.15 -4.48 7.21
C GLY A 85 3.28 -2.98 6.99
N GLY A 86 3.90 -2.32 7.98
CA GLY A 86 4.06 -0.86 8.01
C GLY A 86 4.80 -0.27 6.80
N GLU A 87 5.68 -1.03 6.13
CA GLU A 87 6.41 -0.53 4.96
C GLU A 87 5.49 -0.28 3.75
N LEU A 88 4.53 -1.16 3.46
CA LEU A 88 3.59 -0.95 2.35
C LEU A 88 2.65 0.23 2.62
N ARG A 89 2.26 0.44 3.88
CA ARG A 89 1.53 1.65 4.29
C ARG A 89 2.37 2.92 4.09
N LYS A 90 3.66 2.91 4.45
CA LYS A 90 4.57 4.04 4.20
C LYS A 90 4.69 4.37 2.71
N ILE A 91 4.88 3.34 1.86
CA ILE A 91 4.96 3.52 0.41
C ILE A 91 3.65 4.09 -0.13
N ALA A 92 2.51 3.55 0.29
CA ALA A 92 1.19 4.04 -0.09
C ALA A 92 0.97 5.51 0.31
N VAL A 93 1.41 5.90 1.52
CA VAL A 93 1.34 7.28 2.02
C VAL A 93 2.26 8.19 1.21
N GLN A 94 3.48 7.76 0.89
CA GLN A 94 4.42 8.52 0.10
C GLN A 94 3.90 8.75 -1.34
N ALA A 95 3.37 7.71 -1.98
CA ALA A 95 2.73 7.81 -3.30
C ALA A 95 1.54 8.79 -3.30
N CYS A 96 0.81 8.89 -2.20
CA CYS A 96 -0.27 9.87 -2.05
C CYS A 96 0.25 11.29 -1.80
N LYS A 97 1.31 11.44 -1.01
CA LYS A 97 1.88 12.72 -0.63
C LYS A 97 2.35 13.52 -1.84
N ASP A 98 2.98 12.84 -2.79
CA ASP A 98 3.55 13.48 -3.99
C ASP A 98 2.48 14.10 -4.90
N GLU A 99 1.22 13.63 -4.80
CA GLU A 99 0.10 14.04 -5.64
C GLU A 99 -1.11 14.53 -4.80
N ILE A 100 -0.88 14.91 -3.54
CA ILE A 100 -1.96 15.08 -2.56
C ILE A 100 -2.98 16.16 -2.95
N GLU A 101 -2.52 17.26 -3.55
CA GLU A 101 -3.40 18.34 -4.02
C GLU A 101 -4.37 17.84 -5.10
N HIS A 102 -3.85 17.06 -6.05
CA HIS A 102 -4.66 16.43 -7.08
C HIS A 102 -5.62 15.41 -6.47
N LEU A 103 -5.12 14.53 -5.59
CA LEU A 103 -5.91 13.48 -4.95
C LEU A 103 -7.09 14.02 -4.14
N ILE A 104 -6.88 15.06 -3.32
CA ILE A 104 -7.94 15.64 -2.50
C ILE A 104 -9.05 16.27 -3.37
N SER A 105 -8.74 16.72 -4.59
CA SER A 105 -9.76 17.20 -5.53
C SER A 105 -10.70 16.09 -6.01
N GLN A 106 -10.23 14.83 -6.02
CA GLN A 106 -10.98 13.67 -6.50
C GLN A 106 -12.01 13.18 -5.47
N HIS A 107 -13.29 13.16 -5.85
CA HIS A 107 -14.37 12.68 -4.99
C HIS A 107 -14.14 11.26 -4.47
N LYS A 108 -13.63 10.35 -5.33
CA LYS A 108 -13.39 8.95 -4.95
C LYS A 108 -12.31 8.82 -3.88
N PHE A 109 -11.25 9.63 -3.94
CA PHE A 109 -10.20 9.63 -2.93
C PHE A 109 -10.72 10.18 -1.59
N ARG A 110 -11.46 11.30 -1.61
CA ARG A 110 -12.12 11.82 -0.39
C ARG A 110 -13.05 10.80 0.25
N LYS A 111 -13.84 10.08 -0.56
CA LYS A 111 -14.71 9.01 -0.08
C LYS A 111 -13.90 7.86 0.55
N MET A 112 -12.81 7.46 -0.09
CA MET A 112 -11.92 6.43 0.45
C MET A 112 -11.33 6.83 1.81
N LEU A 113 -10.87 8.08 1.98
CA LEU A 113 -10.36 8.56 3.29
C LEU A 113 -11.41 8.54 4.40
N MET A 114 -12.69 8.74 4.08
CA MET A 114 -13.77 8.60 5.07
C MET A 114 -14.05 7.14 5.43
N GLU A 115 -13.84 6.22 4.49
CA GLU A 115 -14.05 4.78 4.69
C GLU A 115 -12.83 4.08 5.34
N VAL A 116 -11.65 4.71 5.26
CA VAL A 116 -10.37 4.21 5.79
C VAL A 116 -9.69 5.34 6.58
N PRO A 117 -10.17 5.65 7.79
CA PRO A 117 -9.67 6.79 8.58
C PRO A 117 -8.20 6.65 8.99
N GLU A 118 -7.70 5.43 9.16
CA GLU A 118 -6.29 5.16 9.47
C GLU A 118 -5.36 5.73 8.40
N MET A 119 -5.76 5.66 7.13
CA MET A 119 -5.00 6.23 6.04
C MET A 119 -4.96 7.76 6.11
N ALA A 120 -6.08 8.39 6.48
CA ALA A 120 -6.11 9.83 6.66
C ALA A 120 -5.16 10.26 7.80
N VAL A 121 -5.12 9.49 8.90
CA VAL A 121 -4.20 9.74 10.02
C VAL A 121 -2.75 9.61 9.57
N ASP A 122 -2.40 8.54 8.85
CA ASP A 122 -1.04 8.32 8.38
C ASP A 122 -0.59 9.42 7.41
N LEU A 123 -1.47 9.87 6.50
CA LEU A 123 -1.21 11.01 5.62
C LEU A 123 -0.98 12.32 6.38
N LEU A 124 -1.86 12.63 7.34
CA LEU A 124 -1.73 13.85 8.15
C LEU A 124 -0.43 13.84 8.97
N ASN A 125 -0.07 12.69 9.55
CA ASN A 125 1.18 12.53 10.28
C ASN A 125 2.39 12.76 9.38
N GLU A 126 2.38 12.19 8.17
CA GLU A 126 3.48 12.36 7.21
C GLU A 126 3.60 13.81 6.72
N MET A 127 2.47 14.49 6.50
CA MET A 127 2.43 15.90 6.13
C MET A 127 2.84 16.85 7.27
N ALA A 128 2.71 16.43 8.52
CA ALA A 128 3.09 17.20 9.71
C ALA A 128 4.58 17.10 10.08
N LYS A 129 5.29 16.03 9.66
CA LYS A 129 6.74 15.83 9.91
C LYS A 129 7.62 17.05 9.54
N PRO A 130 7.42 17.75 8.39
CA PRO A 130 8.18 18.95 8.04
C PRO A 130 8.07 20.11 9.04
N GLN A 131 6.94 20.20 9.78
CA GLN A 131 6.72 21.26 10.77
C GLN A 131 7.35 20.94 12.13
N GLN A 132 7.41 19.67 12.51
CA GLN A 132 8.01 19.25 13.78
C GLN A 132 9.54 19.36 13.80
N GLU A 133 10.21 19.08 12.67
CA GLU A 133 11.67 19.27 12.58
C GLU A 133 12.07 20.74 12.65
N ARG A 134 11.32 21.63 12.00
CA ARG A 134 11.51 23.10 12.15
C ARG A 134 11.24 23.56 13.58
N GLY A 135 10.19 23.05 14.22
CA GLY A 135 9.87 23.37 15.62
C GLY A 135 10.93 22.88 16.61
N ARG A 136 11.57 21.73 16.36
CA ARG A 136 12.68 21.21 17.15
C ARG A 136 13.95 22.04 16.96
N LEU A 137 14.32 22.39 15.72
CA LEU A 137 15.50 23.21 15.44
C LEU A 137 15.41 24.62 16.07
N MET A 138 14.23 25.24 16.05
CA MET A 138 14.03 26.54 16.72
C MET A 138 14.05 26.47 18.26
N ARG A 139 13.62 25.35 18.86
CA ARG A 139 13.73 25.15 20.31
C ARG A 139 15.17 24.93 20.74
N VAL A 140 15.97 24.21 19.96
CA VAL A 140 17.40 24.00 20.25
C VAL A 140 18.19 25.32 20.22
N GLN A 141 17.90 26.23 19.28
CA GLN A 141 18.57 27.54 19.23
C GLN A 141 18.26 28.45 20.45
N ARG A 142 17.05 28.36 21.02
CA ARG A 142 16.68 29.12 22.23
C ARG A 142 17.27 28.56 23.52
N SER A 143 17.74 27.32 23.51
CA SER A 143 18.37 26.66 24.67
C SER A 143 19.88 26.89 24.76
N ILE A 144 20.47 27.53 23.73
CA ILE A 144 21.92 27.78 23.60
C ILE A 144 22.22 29.30 23.64
N SER A 145 21.20 30.14 23.82
CA SER A 145 21.32 31.58 24.08
C SER A 145 21.06 31.86 25.56
#